data_AF-A0A0Q4G9A7-F1
#
_entry.id   AF-A0A0Q4G9A7-F1
#
_cell.length_a   1.000
_cell.length_b   1.000
_cell.length_c   1.000
_cell.angle_alpha   90.00
_cell.angle_beta   90.00
_cell.angle_gamma   90.00
#
_symmetry.space_group_name_H-M   'P 1'
#
loop_
_entity.id
_entity.type
_entity.pdbx_description
1 polymer ?
#
loop_
_entity_poly.entity_id
_entity_poly.type
_entity_poly.pdbx_seq_one_letter_code
_entity_poly.pdbx_strand_id
1 'polypeptide(L)' 'MNGYVEFESPEGDPIVVNVDRVNFVRRYRGGNDASAVNFEKGNYVVVRGSLTTVLKALQEA' A
#
# COMPACT_ATOMS: atom_id res chain seq x y z
N MET A 1 -17.01 8.86 2.08
CA MET A 1 -15.55 8.87 1.87
C MET A 1 -15.27 7.71 0.92
N ASN A 2 -14.69 7.97 -0.24
CA ASN A 2 -14.46 6.92 -1.24
C ASN A 2 -13.26 6.12 -0.74
N GLY A 3 -13.44 4.86 -0.33
CA GLY A 3 -12.41 3.98 0.28
C GLY A 3 -11.25 3.62 -0.66
N TYR A 4 -10.62 4.62 -1.26
CA TYR A 4 -9.50 4.55 -2.18
C TYR A 4 -8.42 5.53 -1.75
N VAL A 5 -7.17 5.07 -1.76
CA VAL A 5 -5.98 5.87 -1.47
C VAL A 5 -5.03 5.78 -2.65
N GLU A 6 -4.46 6.93 -3.05
CA GLU A 6 -3.41 6.98 -4.05
C GLU A 6 -2.04 6.87 -3.39
N PHE A 7 -1.20 6.01 -3.95
CA PHE A 7 0.20 5.84 -3.61
C PHE A 7 1.04 5.97 -4.88
N GLU A 8 2.36 6.07 -4.72
CA GLU A 8 3.30 5.89 -5.82
C GLU A 8 3.89 4.47 -5.79
N SER A 9 4.24 3.91 -6.95
CA SER A 9 5.12 2.76 -7.08
C SER A 9 6.54 3.16 -6.66
N PRO A 10 7.44 2.20 -6.38
CA PRO A 10 8.86 2.51 -6.19
C PRO A 10 9.47 3.29 -7.37
N GLU A 11 8.97 3.07 -8.59
CA GLU A 11 9.41 3.71 -9.83
C GLU A 11 8.76 5.09 -10.06
N GLY A 12 7.73 5.44 -9.28
CA GLY A 12 7.06 6.74 -9.31
C GLY A 12 5.71 6.73 -10.04
N ASP A 13 5.21 5.57 -10.45
CA ASP A 13 3.89 5.46 -11.10
C ASP A 13 2.76 5.57 -10.09
N PRO A 14 1.66 6.26 -10.40
CA PRO A 14 0.51 6.33 -9.50
C PRO A 14 -0.19 4.96 -9.38
N ILE A 15 -0.54 4.57 -8.16
CA ILE A 15 -1.27 3.35 -7.81
C ILE A 15 -2.44 3.73 -6.91
N VAL A 16 -3.66 3.40 -7.35
CA VAL A 16 -4.87 3.59 -6.55
C VAL A 16 -5.25 2.29 -5.85
N VAL A 17 -5.35 2.32 -4.54
CA VAL A 17 -5.63 1.17 -3.66
C VAL A 17 -7.01 1.33 -3.05
N ASN A 18 -7.90 0.35 -3.27
CA ASN A 18 -9.15 0.24 -2.52
C ASN A 18 -8.85 -0.31 -1.11
N VAL A 19 -9.11 0.51 -0.08
CA VAL A 19 -8.80 0.21 1.33
C VAL A 19 -9.62 -0.98 1.84
N ASP A 20 -10.90 -1.08 1.43
CA ASP A 20 -11.80 -2.16 1.85
C ASP A 20 -11.34 -3.54 1.36
N ARG A 21 -10.45 -3.58 0.36
CA ARG A 21 -9.91 -4.82 -0.21
C ARG A 21 -8.52 -5.17 0.29
N VAL A 22 -7.90 -4.30 1.10
CA VAL A 22 -6.57 -4.55 1.67
C VAL A 22 -6.72 -5.60 2.77
N ASN A 23 -5.96 -6.68 2.66
CA ASN A 23 -5.89 -7.72 3.68
C ASN A 23 -4.80 -7.41 4.71
N PHE A 24 -3.57 -7.14 4.23
CA PHE A 24 -2.46 -6.76 5.10
C PHE A 24 -1.39 -5.98 4.33
N VAL A 25 -0.54 -5.26 5.08
CA VAL A 25 0.64 -4.57 4.55
C VAL A 25 1.89 -5.13 5.21
N ARG A 26 2.96 -5.31 4.43
CA ARG A 26 4.27 -5.73 4.94
C ARG A 26 5.41 -4.96 4.25
N ARG A 27 6.59 -4.94 4.86
CA ARG A 27 7.79 -4.36 4.24
C ARG A 27 8.16 -5.14 2.97
N TYR A 28 8.53 -4.42 1.90
CA TYR A 28 8.99 -5.05 0.67
C TYR A 28 10.51 -5.30 0.71
N ARG A 29 10.93 -6.55 0.51
CA ARG A 29 12.35 -7.00 0.48
C ARG A 29 13.19 -6.57 1.69
N GLY A 30 12.57 -6.34 2.85
CA GLY A 30 13.26 -5.92 4.09
C GLY A 30 13.72 -4.46 4.11
N GLY A 31 13.49 -3.69 3.04
CA GLY A 31 13.74 -2.25 3.00
C GLY A 31 12.68 -1.44 3.78
N ASN A 32 12.99 -0.17 4.07
CA ASN A 32 12.10 0.72 4.80
C ASN A 32 11.39 1.75 3.91
N ASP A 33 11.71 1.77 2.62
CA ASP A 33 11.22 2.79 1.68
C ASP A 33 10.11 2.29 0.75
N ALA A 34 9.73 1.01 0.88
CA ALA A 34 8.64 0.40 0.12
C ALA A 34 7.90 -0.65 0.92
N SER A 35 6.59 -0.75 0.66
CA SER A 35 5.69 -1.68 1.32
C SER A 35 4.86 -2.45 0.29
N ALA A 36 4.63 -3.73 0.55
CA ALA A 36 3.73 -4.57 -0.23
C ALA A 36 2.34 -4.55 0.40
N VAL A 37 1.36 -4.00 -0.33
CA VAL A 37 -0.06 -3.99 0.03
C VAL A 37 -0.70 -5.23 -0.58
N ASN A 38 -1.12 -6.16 0.26
CA ASN A 38 -1.75 -7.41 -0.17
C ASN A 38 -3.27 -7.27 -0.18
N PHE A 39 -3.87 -7.92 -1.17
CA PHE A 39 -5.31 -8.04 -1.34
C PHE A 39 -5.74 -9.50 -1.16
N GLU A 40 -7.05 -9.73 -1.14
CA GLU A 40 -7.61 -11.07 -1.21
C GLU A 40 -7.04 -11.85 -2.41
N LYS A 41 -6.87 -13.18 -2.22
CA LYS A 41 -6.32 -14.13 -3.21
C LYS A 41 -4.80 -14.06 -3.44
N GLY A 42 -4.05 -13.40 -2.55
CA GLY A 42 -2.59 -13.45 -2.54
C GLY A 42 -1.91 -12.51 -3.55
N ASN A 43 -2.68 -11.63 -4.19
CA ASN A 43 -2.14 -10.57 -5.03
C ASN A 43 -1.63 -9.42 -4.15
N TYR A 44 -0.56 -8.76 -4.60
CA TYR A 44 -0.08 -7.55 -3.94
C TYR A 44 0.43 -6.53 -4.96
N VAL A 45 0.39 -5.27 -4.54
CA VAL A 45 1.10 -4.18 -5.21
C VAL A 45 2.19 -3.67 -4.28
N VAL A 46 3.28 -3.17 -4.87
CA VAL A 46 4.35 -2.53 -4.10
C VAL A 46 4.17 -1.03 -4.24
N VAL A 47 4.10 -0.35 -3.11
CA VAL A 47 4.00 1.10 -3.02
C VAL A 47 5.24 1.66 -2.34
N ARG A 48 5.63 2.86 -2.73
CA ARG A 48 6.63 3.68 -2.07
C ARG A 48 6.12 4.10 -0.69
N GLY A 49 7.00 4.07 0.29
CA GLY A 49 6.73 4.45 1.66
C GLY A 49 6.96 3.32 2.67
N SER A 50 7.35 3.74 3.87
CA SER A 50 7.55 2.83 5.00
C SER A 50 6.24 2.17 5.42
N LEU A 51 6.35 1.02 6.10
CA LEU A 51 5.19 0.30 6.62
C LEU A 51 4.28 1.22 7.45
N THR A 52 4.87 2.05 8.32
CA THR A 52 4.12 2.97 9.18
C THR A 52 3.40 4.03 8.36
N THR A 53 4.07 4.62 7.37
CA THR A 53 3.50 5.65 6.50
C THR A 53 2.31 5.09 5.71
N VAL A 54 2.46 3.90 5.13
CA VAL A 54 1.43 3.25 4.33
C VAL A 54 0.23 2.85 5.19
N LEU A 55 0.45 2.26 6.37
CA LEU A 55 -0.63 1.92 7.28
C LEU A 55 -1.42 3.15 7.75
N LYS A 56 -0.73 4.26 8.05
CA LYS A 56 -1.37 5.51 8.44
C LYS A 56 -2.26 6.05 7.32
N ALA A 57 -1.74 6.10 6.09
CA ALA A 57 -2.50 6.57 4.93
C ALA A 57 -3.76 5.71 4.67
N LEU A 58 -3.67 4.39 4.88
CA LEU A 58 -4.83 3.49 4.75
C LEU A 58 -5.86 3.66 5.88
N GLN A 59 -5.45 4.06 7.09
CA GLN A 59 -6.35 4.28 8.23
C GLN A 59 -7.09 5.63 8.16
N GLU A 60 -6.52 6.62 7.49
CA GLU A 60 -7.05 7.99 7.40
C GLU A 60 -8.07 8.18 6.26
N ALA A 61 -8.25 7.18 5.41
CA ALA A 61 -9.08 7.21 4.21
C ALA A 61 -10.49 6.66 4.44
#